data_AF-A0A1T5LAN4-F1
#
_entry.id   AF-A0A1T5LAN4-F1
#
_cell.length_a   1.000
_cell.length_b   1.000
_cell.length_c   1.000
_cell.angle_alpha   90.00
_cell.angle_beta   90.00
_cell.angle_gamma   90.00
#
_symmetry.space_group_name_H-M   'P 1'
#
loop_
_entity.id
_entity.type
_entity.pdbx_description
1 polymer ?
#
loop_
_entity_poly.entity_id
_entity_poly.type
_entity_poly.pdbx_seq_one_letter_code
_entity_poly.pdbx_strand_id
1 'polypeptide(L)'
;MTTPQTVDPAPETDPTSAMAGVTLWASGRSGTPSPWAAYATEVLAHAGIAHTTSSDPRGVVLVTTPVTADDAARLASFVADGGALVLATAPGALAALAGVEEGATVRTAQVEIVPDDAWTHLPPRPLRAVGGVELTPAPSTRTLATWPGGAAAVTVHTHGDGVVLTFGADLLQSVVRIQQGYAVTADGAPASDGTAPIDDDILKAEDGMALDLETDRALPPREGPVPANYTHTYPPPSAVPMFDTPHADWWRSLLLQATWFAAERSGSVVPWLGYWPAGLSAIAHMSHDSDGNSPEDGRAALDAFADADVQVTWCQVFPGGYGPEIYEEITAAGHEHALHYNAMHDADLASWGWPQIRAQYAWAQAVTGREHIVSNKNHYTRWEGWTEFYTWCERLGIEIDESRGPSKQGTVGFPFGTAHVSFPLAEDGSERTFHDVLNLPLHTQDLAWAGHASIRDVILDGAQEQHGVAHFLFHGPHLNIRPLTRAACLELADEARRRGMEWWTAERINAWERARRGVSVEVVADGEELVLRVSSDASVAGAAILLPPGVSVAGPPHALTGVTRHGRKFTELAADLPAGTTTWTLAR
;
A
#
# COMPACT_ATOMS: atom_id res chain seq x y z
N MET A 1 -54.72 32.91 -36.56
CA MET A 1 -54.81 31.46 -36.36
C MET A 1 -53.40 30.93 -36.54
N THR A 2 -52.77 30.68 -35.40
CA THR A 2 -51.35 30.33 -35.21
C THR A 2 -51.13 28.84 -35.46
N THR A 3 -50.12 28.52 -36.25
CA THR A 3 -49.62 27.17 -36.55
C THR A 3 -48.98 26.55 -35.30
N PRO A 4 -49.15 25.25 -35.03
CA PRO A 4 -48.48 24.60 -33.90
C PRO A 4 -47.01 24.35 -34.24
N GLN A 5 -46.11 24.77 -33.33
CA GLN A 5 -44.71 24.37 -33.35
C GLN A 5 -44.59 22.89 -32.94
N THR A 6 -44.00 22.09 -33.82
CA THR A 6 -43.47 20.77 -33.49
C THR A 6 -42.24 20.94 -32.60
N VAL A 7 -42.33 20.41 -31.39
CA VAL A 7 -41.19 20.29 -30.47
C VAL A 7 -40.43 19.03 -30.89
N ASP A 8 -39.16 19.19 -31.26
CA ASP A 8 -38.28 18.06 -31.50
C ASP A 8 -38.09 17.25 -30.21
N PRO A 9 -38.16 15.91 -30.24
CA PRO A 9 -37.84 15.10 -29.08
C PRO A 9 -36.37 15.31 -28.72
N ALA A 10 -36.12 15.50 -27.42
CA ALA A 10 -34.77 15.47 -26.86
C ALA A 10 -34.08 14.16 -27.26
N PRO A 11 -32.75 14.15 -27.49
CA PRO A 11 -32.03 12.92 -27.79
C PRO A 11 -32.27 11.91 -26.67
N GLU A 12 -32.84 10.75 -27.04
CA GLU A 12 -32.87 9.56 -26.21
C GLU A 12 -31.41 9.18 -25.91
N THR A 13 -30.96 9.55 -24.71
CA THR A 13 -29.74 9.00 -24.13
C THR A 13 -30.03 7.53 -23.83
N ASP A 14 -29.34 6.63 -24.53
CA ASP A 14 -29.43 5.20 -24.35
C ASP A 14 -29.14 4.81 -22.87
N PRO A 15 -30.12 4.30 -22.11
CA PRO A 15 -29.95 3.93 -20.70
C PRO A 15 -29.13 2.64 -20.50
N THR A 16 -28.59 2.04 -21.58
CA THR A 16 -27.80 0.79 -21.51
C THR A 16 -26.29 0.99 -21.34
N SER A 17 -25.82 2.23 -21.23
CA SER A 17 -24.46 2.54 -20.79
C SER A 17 -24.32 2.19 -19.30
N ALA A 18 -23.79 1.00 -19.00
CA ALA A 18 -23.34 0.68 -17.64
C ALA A 18 -22.48 1.85 -17.13
N MET A 19 -22.89 2.48 -16.02
CA MET A 19 -22.11 3.53 -15.33
C MET A 19 -20.89 2.89 -14.65
N ALA A 20 -20.05 2.26 -15.46
CA ALA A 20 -19.08 1.26 -15.09
C ALA A 20 -17.83 1.93 -14.51
N GLY A 21 -17.39 1.45 -13.33
CA GLY A 21 -16.28 1.95 -12.53
C GLY A 21 -15.06 2.47 -13.29
N VAL A 22 -13.98 1.68 -13.35
CA VAL A 22 -12.73 2.09 -14.01
C VAL A 22 -12.45 1.18 -15.21
N THR A 23 -12.14 1.78 -16.35
CA THR A 23 -11.64 1.06 -17.53
C THR A 23 -10.12 1.20 -17.59
N LEU A 24 -9.39 0.09 -17.45
CA LEU A 24 -7.98 0.03 -17.82
C LEU A 24 -7.88 -0.05 -19.34
N TRP A 25 -7.27 0.95 -19.97
CA TRP A 25 -7.23 1.03 -21.43
C TRP A 25 -6.36 -0.06 -22.06
N ALA A 26 -6.97 -0.88 -22.91
CA ALA A 26 -6.26 -1.86 -23.73
C ALA A 26 -5.86 -1.24 -25.06
N SER A 27 -4.63 -0.73 -25.13
CA SER A 27 -4.09 -0.17 -26.38
C SER A 27 -3.87 -1.26 -27.44
N GLY A 28 -4.03 -0.88 -28.72
CA GLY A 28 -3.41 -1.65 -29.81
C GLY A 28 -1.89 -1.70 -29.58
N ARG A 29 -1.20 -2.78 -29.98
CA ARG A 29 0.25 -2.92 -29.76
C ARG A 29 1.03 -1.72 -30.32
N SER A 30 1.34 -0.75 -29.47
CA SER A 30 2.27 0.36 -29.73
C SER A 30 3.39 0.33 -28.70
N GLY A 31 4.61 0.05 -29.17
CA GLY A 31 5.80 0.01 -28.33
C GLY A 31 5.90 -1.20 -27.39
N THR A 32 6.97 -1.24 -26.61
CA THR A 32 7.13 -2.17 -25.49
C THR A 32 6.42 -1.56 -24.28
N PRO A 33 5.40 -2.24 -23.69
CA PRO A 33 4.76 -1.75 -22.48
C PRO A 33 5.79 -1.54 -21.37
N SER A 34 5.64 -0.46 -20.60
CA SER A 34 6.40 -0.31 -19.35
C SER A 34 6.09 -1.51 -18.45
N PRO A 35 7.09 -2.20 -17.87
CA PRO A 35 6.83 -3.32 -16.97
C PRO A 35 6.00 -2.90 -15.75
N TRP A 36 6.03 -1.61 -15.40
CA TRP A 36 5.29 -1.03 -14.28
C TRP A 36 3.78 -0.89 -14.56
N ALA A 37 3.36 -0.84 -15.83
CA ALA A 37 1.97 -0.59 -16.22
C ALA A 37 0.99 -1.63 -15.65
N ALA A 38 1.45 -2.89 -15.55
CA ALA A 38 0.68 -3.98 -14.97
C ALA A 38 0.30 -3.72 -13.51
N TYR A 39 1.14 -2.97 -12.78
CA TYR A 39 0.96 -2.69 -11.35
C TYR A 39 -0.29 -1.83 -11.05
N ALA A 40 -0.87 -1.17 -12.05
CA ALA A 40 -2.16 -0.49 -11.87
C ALA A 40 -3.28 -1.45 -11.46
N THR A 41 -3.24 -2.71 -11.93
CA THR A 41 -4.21 -3.74 -11.51
C THR A 41 -4.12 -4.03 -10.02
N GLU A 42 -2.89 -4.14 -9.48
CA GLU A 42 -2.65 -4.33 -8.05
C GLU A 42 -3.07 -3.09 -7.24
N VAL A 43 -2.83 -1.88 -7.72
CA VAL A 43 -3.30 -0.66 -7.03
C VAL A 43 -4.82 -0.61 -6.95
N LEU A 44 -5.52 -0.88 -8.05
CA LEU A 44 -6.99 -0.86 -8.08
C LEU A 44 -7.61 -2.02 -7.29
N ALA A 45 -7.05 -3.23 -7.40
CA ALA A 45 -7.51 -4.40 -6.66
C ALA A 45 -7.28 -4.24 -5.15
N HIS A 46 -6.11 -3.75 -4.73
CA HIS A 46 -5.85 -3.43 -3.34
C HIS A 46 -6.81 -2.35 -2.84
N ALA A 47 -7.02 -1.30 -3.63
CA ALA A 47 -8.02 -0.29 -3.34
C ALA A 47 -9.46 -0.78 -3.47
N GLY A 48 -9.75 -2.05 -3.80
CA GLY A 48 -11.12 -2.55 -3.89
C GLY A 48 -11.99 -1.82 -4.93
N ILE A 49 -11.38 -1.27 -5.97
CA ILE A 49 -12.05 -0.60 -7.09
C ILE A 49 -12.19 -1.59 -8.25
N ALA A 50 -13.44 -1.90 -8.61
CA ALA A 50 -13.72 -2.75 -9.75
C ALA A 50 -13.29 -2.08 -11.04
N HIS A 51 -12.65 -2.89 -11.89
CA HIS A 51 -12.13 -2.42 -13.16
C HIS A 51 -12.18 -3.50 -14.24
N THR A 52 -12.21 -3.06 -15.48
CA THR A 52 -12.15 -3.93 -16.66
C THR A 52 -11.07 -3.46 -17.62
N THR A 53 -10.39 -4.39 -18.27
CA THR A 53 -9.45 -4.06 -19.35
C THR A 53 -10.18 -4.06 -20.69
N SER A 54 -10.24 -2.91 -21.36
CA SER A 54 -11.02 -2.73 -22.60
C SER A 54 -10.44 -1.65 -23.51
N SER A 55 -10.67 -1.78 -24.82
CA SER A 55 -10.40 -0.76 -25.84
C SER A 55 -11.64 0.07 -26.21
N ASP A 56 -12.73 -0.13 -25.49
CA ASP A 56 -13.98 0.63 -25.57
C ASP A 56 -14.08 1.54 -24.33
N PRO A 57 -13.98 2.87 -24.49
CA PRO A 57 -13.87 3.78 -23.35
C PRO A 57 -15.20 3.93 -22.62
N ARG A 58 -15.22 3.63 -21.32
CA ARG A 58 -16.38 3.75 -20.44
C ARG A 58 -15.95 4.18 -19.03
N GLY A 59 -16.82 4.91 -18.34
CA GLY A 59 -16.55 5.37 -16.98
C GLY A 59 -15.33 6.28 -16.88
N VAL A 60 -14.48 6.03 -15.88
CA VAL A 60 -13.14 6.64 -15.83
C VAL A 60 -12.15 5.74 -16.56
N VAL A 61 -11.50 6.26 -17.60
CA VAL A 61 -10.50 5.50 -18.36
C VAL A 61 -9.11 5.80 -17.83
N LEU A 62 -8.44 4.78 -17.30
CA LEU A 62 -7.05 4.83 -16.82
C LEU A 62 -6.11 4.27 -17.91
N VAL A 63 -5.22 5.12 -18.41
CA VAL A 63 -4.24 4.79 -19.45
C VAL A 63 -2.87 4.61 -18.80
N THR A 64 -2.31 3.40 -18.89
CA THR A 64 -1.04 3.02 -18.24
C THR A 64 0.05 2.62 -19.22
N THR A 65 -0.28 2.55 -20.51
CA THR A 65 0.65 2.21 -21.59
C THR A 65 0.53 3.22 -22.73
N PRO A 66 1.58 3.40 -23.54
CA PRO A 66 1.52 4.20 -24.76
C PRO A 66 0.36 3.76 -25.65
N VAL A 67 -0.31 4.71 -26.29
CA VAL A 67 -1.46 4.46 -27.17
C VAL A 67 -1.15 4.72 -28.64
N THR A 68 -1.86 4.05 -29.54
CA THR A 68 -1.77 4.33 -30.98
C THR A 68 -2.47 5.65 -31.35
N ALA A 69 -2.24 6.16 -32.56
CA ALA A 69 -2.96 7.34 -33.06
C ALA A 69 -4.48 7.09 -33.17
N ASP A 70 -4.88 5.87 -33.55
CA ASP A 70 -6.30 5.49 -33.63
C ASP A 70 -6.94 5.42 -32.24
N ASP A 71 -6.20 4.91 -31.24
CA ASP A 71 -6.64 4.94 -29.85
C ASP A 71 -6.80 6.38 -29.36
N ALA A 72 -5.82 7.25 -29.65
CA ALA A 72 -5.87 8.66 -29.29
C ALA A 72 -7.08 9.37 -29.90
N ALA A 73 -7.45 9.08 -31.14
CA ALA A 73 -8.64 9.63 -31.77
C ALA A 73 -9.94 9.17 -31.09
N ARG A 74 -10.05 7.89 -30.72
CA ARG A 74 -11.23 7.35 -30.00
C ARG A 74 -11.35 7.97 -28.61
N LEU A 75 -10.23 8.04 -27.89
CA LEU A 75 -10.17 8.64 -26.56
C LEU A 75 -10.47 10.15 -26.60
N ALA A 76 -10.02 10.87 -27.63
CA ALA A 76 -10.36 12.28 -27.82
C ALA A 76 -11.86 12.50 -28.04
N SER A 77 -12.52 11.67 -28.87
CA SER A 77 -13.98 11.72 -29.04
C SER A 77 -14.70 11.47 -27.71
N PHE A 78 -14.30 10.41 -27.00
CA PHE A 78 -14.88 10.06 -25.71
C PHE A 78 -14.78 11.21 -24.70
N VAL A 79 -13.62 11.86 -24.59
CA VAL A 79 -13.44 13.03 -23.71
C VAL A 79 -14.26 14.22 -24.18
N ALA A 80 -14.29 14.50 -25.49
CA ALA A 80 -15.09 15.60 -26.02
C ALA A 80 -16.58 15.47 -25.66
N ASP A 81 -17.08 14.22 -25.61
CA ASP A 81 -18.46 13.87 -25.25
C ASP A 81 -18.71 13.79 -23.72
N GLY A 82 -17.80 14.27 -22.88
CA GLY A 82 -17.95 14.31 -21.41
C GLY A 82 -17.21 13.22 -20.64
N GLY A 83 -16.48 12.35 -21.33
CA GLY A 83 -15.66 11.30 -20.72
C GLY A 83 -14.47 11.83 -19.92
N ALA A 84 -13.90 10.98 -19.06
CA ALA A 84 -12.74 11.33 -18.25
C ALA A 84 -11.57 10.36 -18.43
N LEU A 85 -10.36 10.93 -18.57
CA LEU A 85 -9.10 10.19 -18.67
C LEU A 85 -8.18 10.48 -17.49
N VAL A 86 -7.52 9.45 -17.00
CA VAL A 86 -6.35 9.55 -16.13
C VAL A 86 -5.18 8.89 -16.84
N LEU A 87 -4.13 9.66 -17.15
CA LEU A 87 -2.92 9.17 -17.80
C LEU A 87 -1.85 8.93 -16.72
N ALA A 88 -1.53 7.66 -16.46
CA ALA A 88 -0.46 7.22 -15.58
C ALA A 88 0.75 6.72 -16.39
N THR A 89 1.00 7.35 -17.52
CA THR A 89 2.08 7.09 -18.47
C THR A 89 2.42 8.40 -19.19
N ALA A 90 3.59 8.46 -19.84
CA ALA A 90 3.94 9.57 -20.73
C ALA A 90 2.81 9.80 -21.77
N PRO A 91 2.36 11.06 -21.99
CA PRO A 91 1.22 11.38 -22.85
C PRO A 91 1.29 10.84 -24.28
N GLY A 92 2.46 10.90 -24.92
CA GLY A 92 2.71 10.48 -26.29
C GLY A 92 1.67 11.02 -27.27
N ALA A 93 0.96 10.11 -27.95
CA ALA A 93 -0.10 10.44 -28.90
C ALA A 93 -1.28 11.21 -28.27
N LEU A 94 -1.42 11.21 -26.94
CA LEU A 94 -2.45 11.95 -26.19
C LEU A 94 -1.98 13.34 -25.75
N ALA A 95 -0.73 13.75 -26.01
CA ALA A 95 -0.19 15.04 -25.54
C ALA A 95 -1.07 16.25 -25.91
N ALA A 96 -1.56 16.30 -27.15
CA ALA A 96 -2.45 17.36 -27.61
C ALA A 96 -3.82 17.35 -26.89
N LEU A 97 -4.38 16.17 -26.64
CA LEU A 97 -5.63 16.01 -25.89
C LEU A 97 -5.47 16.41 -24.42
N ALA A 98 -4.33 16.04 -23.82
CA ALA A 98 -3.93 16.39 -22.47
C ALA A 98 -3.51 17.86 -22.31
N GLY A 99 -3.39 18.62 -23.40
CA GLY A 99 -3.00 20.02 -23.36
C GLY A 99 -1.58 20.23 -22.80
N VAL A 100 -0.64 19.35 -23.15
CA VAL A 100 0.75 19.39 -22.68
C VAL A 100 1.73 19.09 -23.79
N GLU A 101 2.96 19.58 -23.64
CA GLU A 101 4.14 19.11 -24.38
C GLU A 101 5.07 18.36 -23.42
N GLU A 102 5.66 17.26 -23.88
CA GLU A 102 6.65 16.50 -23.10
C GLU A 102 8.02 17.19 -23.13
N GLY A 103 8.62 17.34 -21.96
CA GLY A 103 9.95 17.89 -21.75
C GLY A 103 11.00 16.80 -21.47
N ALA A 104 11.96 17.12 -20.59
CA ALA A 104 13.04 16.20 -20.26
C ALA A 104 12.55 15.01 -19.41
N THR A 105 13.21 13.86 -19.57
CA THR A 105 13.04 12.72 -18.67
C THR A 105 13.62 13.04 -17.30
N VAL A 106 12.88 12.71 -16.24
CA VAL A 106 13.30 12.85 -14.85
C VAL A 106 13.60 11.48 -14.28
N ARG A 107 14.83 11.27 -13.78
CA ARG A 107 15.21 9.97 -13.19
C ARG A 107 14.65 9.79 -11.79
N THR A 108 14.91 10.74 -10.89
CA THR A 108 14.45 10.70 -9.50
C THR A 108 14.45 12.12 -8.97
N ALA A 109 13.35 12.55 -8.34
CA ALA A 109 13.20 13.90 -7.78
C ALA A 109 12.11 13.93 -6.70
N GLN A 110 12.00 15.04 -5.99
CA GLN A 110 10.88 15.33 -5.10
C GLN A 110 9.85 16.18 -5.84
N VAL A 111 8.60 15.72 -5.90
CA VAL A 111 7.48 16.37 -6.56
C VAL A 111 6.66 17.13 -5.53
N GLU A 112 6.49 18.43 -5.73
CA GLU A 112 5.63 19.26 -4.88
C GLU A 112 4.19 19.19 -5.39
N ILE A 113 3.24 18.82 -4.53
CA ILE A 113 1.82 18.77 -4.88
C ILE A 113 1.20 20.15 -4.62
N VAL A 114 0.58 20.72 -5.65
CA VAL A 114 -0.04 22.05 -5.59
C VAL A 114 -1.48 21.89 -5.10
N PRO A 115 -1.95 22.66 -4.09
CA PRO A 115 -3.34 22.64 -3.66
C PRO A 115 -4.30 22.95 -4.81
N ASP A 116 -5.28 22.08 -5.02
CA ASP A 116 -6.22 22.17 -6.14
C ASP A 116 -7.54 21.42 -5.81
N ASP A 117 -8.61 21.69 -6.56
CA ASP A 117 -9.90 21.03 -6.39
C ASP A 117 -9.88 19.53 -6.76
N ALA A 118 -8.87 19.10 -7.52
CA ALA A 118 -8.60 17.69 -7.78
C ALA A 118 -8.13 16.93 -6.52
N TRP A 119 -7.58 17.62 -5.53
CA TRP A 119 -7.00 17.03 -4.33
C TRP A 119 -7.87 17.32 -3.09
N THR A 120 -8.47 16.27 -2.54
CA THR A 120 -9.17 16.35 -1.25
C THR A 120 -8.21 16.17 -0.07
N HIS A 121 -7.01 15.68 -0.34
CA HIS A 121 -6.00 15.40 0.67
C HIS A 121 -4.59 15.53 0.10
N LEU A 122 -3.76 16.32 0.76
CA LEU A 122 -2.41 16.63 0.30
C LEU A 122 -1.36 15.92 1.15
N PRO A 123 -0.27 15.43 0.55
CA PRO A 123 0.84 14.89 1.32
C PRO A 123 1.47 15.97 2.21
N PRO A 124 2.03 15.59 3.37
CA PRO A 124 2.61 16.55 4.30
C PRO A 124 3.92 17.18 3.80
N ARG A 125 4.52 16.60 2.75
CA ARG A 125 5.78 17.05 2.13
C ARG A 125 5.84 16.65 0.65
N PRO A 126 6.78 17.22 -0.13
CA PRO A 126 7.04 16.76 -1.49
C PRO A 126 7.29 15.25 -1.59
N LEU A 127 6.76 14.60 -2.61
CA LEU A 127 6.83 13.15 -2.78
C LEU A 127 8.02 12.73 -3.63
N ARG A 128 8.80 11.73 -3.17
CA ARG A 128 9.79 11.05 -4.00
C ARG A 128 9.11 10.41 -5.22
N ALA A 129 9.50 10.80 -6.41
CA ALA A 129 9.17 10.12 -7.67
C ALA A 129 10.41 9.45 -8.25
N VAL A 130 10.22 8.27 -8.83
CA VAL A 130 11.23 7.49 -9.56
C VAL A 130 10.74 7.32 -10.99
N GLY A 131 11.39 8.02 -11.92
CA GLY A 131 10.97 8.08 -13.32
C GLY A 131 9.92 9.15 -13.61
N GLY A 132 9.78 9.46 -14.89
CA GLY A 132 8.79 10.41 -15.40
C GLY A 132 9.35 11.35 -16.45
N VAL A 133 8.53 12.31 -16.85
CA VAL A 133 8.82 13.37 -17.79
C VAL A 133 8.31 14.71 -17.26
N GLU A 134 9.03 15.77 -17.57
CA GLU A 134 8.53 17.13 -17.41
C GLU A 134 7.37 17.38 -18.37
N LEU A 135 6.36 18.11 -17.91
CA LEU A 135 5.24 18.56 -18.72
C LEU A 135 5.28 20.08 -18.84
N THR A 136 5.11 20.57 -20.07
CA THR A 136 4.87 21.99 -20.34
C THR A 136 3.38 22.16 -20.64
N PRO A 137 2.60 22.73 -19.69
CA PRO A 137 1.16 22.90 -19.88
C PRO A 137 0.85 24.00 -20.91
N ALA A 138 -0.17 23.77 -21.74
CA ALA A 138 -0.81 24.81 -22.54
C ALA A 138 -1.49 25.86 -21.63
N PRO A 139 -1.79 27.07 -22.13
CA PRO A 139 -2.39 28.14 -21.30
C PRO A 139 -3.71 27.79 -20.60
N SER A 140 -4.48 26.84 -21.15
CA SER A 140 -5.74 26.33 -20.56
C SER A 140 -5.56 25.13 -19.63
N THR A 141 -4.34 24.62 -19.48
CA THR A 141 -4.02 23.44 -18.67
C THR A 141 -3.54 23.87 -17.29
N ARG A 142 -4.15 23.31 -16.25
CA ARG A 142 -3.77 23.60 -14.85
C ARG A 142 -2.68 22.64 -14.40
N THR A 143 -1.72 23.17 -13.63
CA THR A 143 -0.67 22.38 -12.97
C THR A 143 -1.14 21.96 -11.59
N LEU A 144 -1.09 20.66 -11.32
CA LEU A 144 -1.48 20.05 -10.05
C LEU A 144 -0.29 19.61 -9.19
N ALA A 145 0.89 19.48 -9.79
CA ALA A 145 2.14 19.20 -9.11
C ALA A 145 3.33 19.67 -9.95
N THR A 146 4.47 19.97 -9.32
CA THR A 146 5.67 20.48 -9.98
C THR A 146 6.92 19.68 -9.64
N TRP A 147 7.79 19.52 -10.64
CA TRP A 147 9.17 19.08 -10.47
C TRP A 147 10.03 20.19 -9.86
N PRO A 148 11.21 19.85 -9.29
CA PRO A 148 12.22 20.85 -8.96
C PRO A 148 12.61 21.61 -10.23
N GLY A 149 12.52 22.93 -10.22
CA GLY A 149 12.71 23.78 -11.40
C GLY A 149 11.41 24.30 -12.03
N GLY A 150 10.24 23.85 -11.55
CA GLY A 150 8.95 24.45 -11.85
C GLY A 150 8.21 23.88 -13.06
N ALA A 151 8.79 22.92 -13.78
CA ALA A 151 8.07 22.15 -14.79
C ALA A 151 6.93 21.34 -14.15
N ALA A 152 5.83 21.13 -14.87
CA ALA A 152 4.70 20.40 -14.31
C ALA A 152 5.00 18.89 -14.24
N ALA A 153 4.62 18.28 -13.11
CA ALA A 153 4.70 16.84 -12.85
C ALA A 153 3.32 16.17 -12.87
N VAL A 154 2.26 16.93 -12.59
CA VAL A 154 0.86 16.49 -12.77
C VAL A 154 0.07 17.67 -13.31
N THR A 155 -0.84 17.42 -14.26
CA THR A 155 -1.69 18.45 -14.87
C THR A 155 -3.12 17.97 -15.03
N VAL A 156 -4.04 18.93 -15.23
CA VAL A 156 -5.42 18.66 -15.65
C VAL A 156 -5.84 19.63 -16.74
N HIS A 157 -6.48 19.07 -17.78
CA HIS A 157 -6.96 19.80 -18.94
C HIS A 157 -8.42 19.44 -19.22
N THR A 158 -9.23 20.44 -19.59
CA THR A 158 -10.61 20.25 -20.05
C THR A 158 -10.64 20.26 -21.57
N HIS A 159 -11.26 19.24 -22.17
CA HIS A 159 -11.40 19.13 -23.62
C HIS A 159 -12.84 18.77 -23.98
N GLY A 160 -13.53 19.64 -24.72
CA GLY A 160 -14.98 19.54 -24.87
C GLY A 160 -15.65 19.61 -23.49
N ASP A 161 -16.54 18.66 -23.22
CA ASP A 161 -17.25 18.55 -21.94
C ASP A 161 -16.52 17.66 -20.91
N GLY A 162 -15.42 17.00 -21.29
CA GLY A 162 -14.69 16.05 -20.46
C GLY A 162 -13.37 16.58 -19.88
N VAL A 163 -12.63 15.67 -19.24
CA VAL A 163 -11.40 16.01 -18.51
C VAL A 163 -10.28 14.99 -18.73
N VAL A 164 -9.04 15.47 -18.73
CA VAL A 164 -7.82 14.67 -18.82
C VAL A 164 -6.89 15.06 -17.68
N LEU A 165 -6.60 14.11 -16.79
CA LEU A 165 -5.57 14.25 -15.76
C LEU A 165 -4.32 13.51 -16.22
N THR A 166 -3.16 14.15 -16.12
CA THR A 166 -1.92 13.60 -16.65
C THR A 166 -0.84 13.62 -15.59
N PHE A 167 -0.33 12.44 -15.25
CA PHE A 167 0.87 12.28 -14.43
C PHE A 167 2.10 12.23 -15.34
N GLY A 168 2.91 13.29 -15.27
CA GLY A 168 4.26 13.31 -15.83
C GLY A 168 5.23 12.52 -14.96
N ALA A 169 5.05 12.51 -13.63
CA ALA A 169 5.73 11.56 -12.75
C ALA A 169 5.29 10.13 -13.04
N ASP A 170 6.24 9.20 -13.20
CA ASP A 170 5.90 7.79 -13.36
C ASP A 170 5.46 7.21 -12.01
N LEU A 171 4.18 7.39 -11.70
CA LEU A 171 3.62 7.04 -10.40
C LEU A 171 3.65 5.52 -10.16
N LEU A 172 3.48 4.70 -11.20
CA LEU A 172 3.48 3.24 -11.06
C LEU A 172 4.89 2.72 -10.82
N GLN A 173 5.89 3.24 -11.55
CA GLN A 173 7.29 2.97 -11.26
C GLN A 173 7.66 3.44 -9.86
N SER A 174 7.23 4.64 -9.46
CA SER A 174 7.49 5.20 -8.13
C SER A 174 6.95 4.30 -7.03
N VAL A 175 5.70 3.86 -7.13
CA VAL A 175 5.07 2.94 -6.17
C VAL A 175 5.86 1.63 -6.07
N VAL A 176 6.18 0.99 -7.21
CA VAL A 176 6.88 -0.29 -7.22
C VAL A 176 8.30 -0.16 -6.67
N ARG A 177 9.07 0.82 -7.13
CA ARG A 177 10.47 1.00 -6.73
C ARG A 177 10.61 1.40 -5.28
N ILE A 178 9.72 2.25 -4.77
CA ILE A 178 9.76 2.65 -3.36
C ILE A 178 9.41 1.46 -2.45
N GLN A 179 8.35 0.72 -2.76
CA GLN A 179 7.89 -0.34 -1.86
C GLN A 179 8.70 -1.65 -1.94
N GLN A 180 9.25 -2.01 -3.10
CA GLN A 180 9.99 -3.27 -3.31
C GLN A 180 11.50 -3.03 -3.34
N GLY A 181 11.94 -1.78 -3.47
CA GLY A 181 13.34 -1.43 -3.65
C GLY A 181 13.93 -1.88 -4.99
N TYR A 182 15.25 -1.84 -5.03
CA TYR A 182 16.13 -2.39 -6.04
C TYR A 182 16.68 -3.76 -5.59
N ALA A 183 17.38 -4.43 -6.49
CA ALA A 183 18.10 -5.65 -6.15
C ALA A 183 19.20 -5.36 -5.12
N VAL A 184 19.27 -6.16 -4.06
CA VAL A 184 20.32 -6.08 -3.06
C VAL A 184 21.49 -6.96 -3.49
N THR A 185 22.60 -6.34 -3.86
CA THR A 185 23.83 -7.03 -4.30
C THR A 185 25.09 -6.55 -3.57
N ALA A 186 24.95 -5.51 -2.76
CA ALA A 186 25.97 -4.86 -1.95
C ALA A 186 25.26 -4.05 -0.86
N ASP A 187 25.97 -3.68 0.19
CA ASP A 187 25.44 -2.78 1.21
C ASP A 187 25.03 -1.43 0.62
N GLY A 188 24.04 -0.80 1.25
CA GLY A 188 23.60 0.55 0.92
C GLY A 188 24.61 1.61 1.35
N ALA A 189 24.43 2.83 0.85
CA ALA A 189 25.22 3.97 1.31
C ALA A 189 24.71 4.42 2.70
N PRO A 190 25.59 4.58 3.72
CA PRO A 190 25.16 5.04 5.03
C PRO A 190 24.74 6.51 5.01
N ALA A 191 23.92 6.91 5.98
CA ALA A 191 23.54 8.31 6.15
C ALA A 191 24.76 9.16 6.57
N SER A 192 24.88 10.36 6.01
CA SER A 192 26.00 11.27 6.30
C SER A 192 26.00 11.80 7.74
N ASP A 193 24.84 11.75 8.41
CA ASP A 193 24.66 12.12 9.83
C ASP A 193 25.03 11.01 10.82
N GLY A 194 25.43 9.82 10.33
CA GLY A 194 25.84 8.68 11.15
C GLY A 194 24.69 7.91 11.83
N THR A 195 23.44 8.25 11.54
CA THR A 195 22.26 7.64 12.19
C THR A 195 21.81 6.33 11.54
N ALA A 196 22.30 6.04 10.32
CA ALA A 196 22.02 4.81 9.58
C ALA A 196 23.31 4.22 8.97
N PRO A 197 24.19 3.61 9.79
CA PRO A 197 25.38 2.89 9.31
C PRO A 197 24.96 1.51 8.77
N ILE A 198 24.40 1.48 7.56
CA ILE A 198 23.90 0.26 6.91
C ILE A 198 25.00 -0.53 6.17
N ASP A 199 26.19 0.04 6.05
CA ASP A 199 27.43 -0.53 5.49
C ASP A 199 28.18 -1.42 6.49
N ASP A 200 27.48 -2.41 7.04
CA ASP A 200 27.99 -3.28 8.12
C ASP A 200 28.39 -4.70 7.66
N ASP A 201 28.61 -4.89 6.35
CA ASP A 201 28.95 -6.16 5.69
C ASP A 201 27.85 -7.23 5.77
N ILE A 202 26.59 -6.81 5.98
CA ILE A 202 25.42 -7.70 6.03
C ILE A 202 24.35 -7.17 5.08
N LEU A 203 24.04 -7.93 4.02
CA LEU A 203 23.02 -7.54 3.04
C LEU A 203 21.59 -7.61 3.63
N LYS A 204 20.91 -6.48 3.71
CA LYS A 204 19.58 -6.29 4.28
C LYS A 204 18.64 -5.68 3.26
N ALA A 205 17.35 -5.79 3.51
CA ALA A 205 16.31 -5.26 2.63
C ALA A 205 16.54 -3.78 2.27
N GLU A 206 16.91 -2.97 3.27
CA GLU A 206 17.07 -1.52 3.14
C GLU A 206 18.29 -1.09 2.31
N ASP A 207 19.24 -1.98 2.02
CA ASP A 207 20.36 -1.69 1.11
C ASP A 207 19.87 -1.41 -0.31
N GLY A 208 18.71 -1.96 -0.67
CA GLY A 208 18.03 -1.72 -1.93
C GLY A 208 16.94 -0.65 -1.86
N MET A 209 16.77 0.12 -0.78
CA MET A 209 15.67 1.08 -0.70
C MET A 209 15.79 2.20 -1.76
N ALA A 210 14.65 2.70 -2.25
CA ALA A 210 14.65 3.79 -3.24
C ALA A 210 14.55 5.19 -2.62
N LEU A 211 14.21 5.28 -1.33
CA LEU A 211 14.20 6.53 -0.60
C LEU A 211 15.64 6.94 -0.22
N ASP A 212 15.84 8.24 -0.08
CA ASP A 212 17.15 8.84 0.19
C ASP A 212 17.26 9.26 1.64
N LEU A 213 18.37 8.88 2.27
CA LEU A 213 18.62 9.16 3.68
C LEU A 213 18.79 10.66 3.98
N GLU A 214 19.05 11.52 3.00
CA GLU A 214 19.27 12.94 3.26
C GLU A 214 18.01 13.77 3.04
N THR A 215 17.17 13.37 2.08
CA THR A 215 16.07 14.20 1.60
C THR A 215 14.68 13.67 1.94
N ASP A 216 14.52 12.37 2.21
CA ASP A 216 13.22 11.76 2.50
C ASP A 216 12.99 11.44 3.99
N ARG A 217 13.90 11.88 4.87
CA ARG A 217 13.74 11.77 6.32
C ARG A 217 13.35 13.08 6.96
N ALA A 218 12.77 13.00 8.16
CA ALA A 218 12.55 14.13 9.05
C ALA A 218 12.66 13.69 10.50
N LEU A 219 12.96 14.64 11.39
CA LEU A 219 12.90 14.40 12.82
C LEU A 219 11.44 14.20 13.27
N PRO A 220 11.18 13.29 14.22
CA PRO A 220 9.88 13.22 14.86
C PRO A 220 9.44 14.58 15.41
N PRO A 221 8.13 14.89 15.41
CA PRO A 221 7.64 16.17 15.92
C PRO A 221 8.10 16.44 17.35
N ARG A 222 8.44 17.70 17.63
CA ARG A 222 8.89 18.21 18.95
C ARG A 222 10.29 17.76 19.38
N GLU A 223 11.03 17.06 18.54
CA GLU A 223 12.42 16.70 18.80
C GLU A 223 13.40 17.78 18.35
N GLY A 224 14.55 17.85 19.01
CA GLY A 224 15.65 18.75 18.66
C GLY A 224 16.51 18.22 17.50
N PRO A 225 17.39 19.05 16.92
CA PRO A 225 18.32 18.61 15.88
C PRO A 225 19.25 17.51 16.39
N VAL A 226 19.68 16.64 15.49
CA VAL A 226 20.69 15.60 15.77
C VAL A 226 21.99 16.27 16.24
N PRO A 227 22.60 15.81 17.36
CA PRO A 227 23.91 16.28 17.78
C PRO A 227 24.96 16.10 16.67
N ALA A 228 25.82 17.11 16.46
CA ALA A 228 26.85 17.06 15.42
C ALA A 228 27.89 15.92 15.60
N ASN A 229 27.97 15.34 16.79
CA ASN A 229 28.83 14.21 17.14
C ASN A 229 28.02 12.95 17.43
N TYR A 230 26.88 12.76 16.76
CA TYR A 230 26.05 11.58 16.91
C TYR A 230 26.88 10.30 16.75
N THR A 231 26.65 9.34 17.63
CA THR A 231 27.25 8.00 17.56
C THR A 231 26.14 6.98 17.65
N HIS A 232 26.05 6.11 16.64
CA HIS A 232 25.09 5.02 16.60
C HIS A 232 25.32 4.07 17.78
N THR A 233 24.46 4.16 18.78
CA THR A 233 24.52 3.42 20.05
C THR A 233 23.12 3.04 20.50
N TYR A 234 23.01 1.98 21.29
CA TYR A 234 21.73 1.50 21.81
C TYR A 234 21.68 1.68 23.34
N PRO A 235 20.66 2.39 23.90
CA PRO A 235 19.61 3.10 23.18
C PRO A 235 20.14 4.37 22.46
N PRO A 236 19.43 4.90 21.45
CA PRO A 236 19.85 6.12 20.78
C PRO A 236 19.91 7.30 21.77
N PRO A 237 20.98 8.13 21.73
CA PRO A 237 21.16 9.23 22.68
C PRO A 237 20.17 10.40 22.48
N SER A 238 19.52 10.45 21.31
CA SER A 238 18.46 11.40 20.96
C SER A 238 17.57 10.78 19.88
N ALA A 239 16.42 11.39 19.59
CA ALA A 239 15.72 11.11 18.35
C ALA A 239 16.63 11.41 17.13
N VAL A 240 16.37 10.71 16.03
CA VAL A 240 17.07 10.84 14.75
C VAL A 240 16.07 10.98 13.61
N PRO A 241 16.48 11.48 12.42
CA PRO A 241 15.61 11.54 11.28
C PRO A 241 15.15 10.14 10.89
N MET A 242 13.86 10.01 10.61
CA MET A 242 13.18 8.80 10.19
C MET A 242 12.48 9.03 8.86
N PHE A 243 12.15 7.97 8.13
CA PHE A 243 11.27 8.08 6.97
C PHE A 243 9.83 8.32 7.47
N ASP A 244 9.44 9.57 7.62
CA ASP A 244 8.19 9.98 8.26
C ASP A 244 6.98 9.90 7.34
N THR A 245 7.19 9.77 6.03
CA THR A 245 6.14 9.80 5.00
C THR A 245 6.07 8.48 4.23
N PRO A 246 4.89 7.83 4.15
CA PRO A 246 4.68 6.68 3.28
C PRO A 246 4.52 7.14 1.82
N HIS A 247 5.63 7.43 1.15
CA HIS A 247 5.66 8.02 -0.20
C HIS A 247 4.89 7.22 -1.27
N ALA A 248 4.99 5.88 -1.27
CA ALA A 248 4.26 5.04 -2.22
C ALA A 248 2.75 5.08 -1.98
N ASP A 249 2.32 5.14 -0.72
CA ASP A 249 0.90 5.27 -0.38
C ASP A 249 0.32 6.60 -0.82
N TRP A 250 1.08 7.68 -0.68
CA TRP A 250 0.65 8.99 -1.18
C TRP A 250 0.51 9.01 -2.70
N TRP A 251 1.38 8.32 -3.45
CA TRP A 251 1.17 8.17 -4.90
C TRP A 251 -0.10 7.40 -5.25
N ARG A 252 -0.40 6.32 -4.51
CA ARG A 252 -1.68 5.60 -4.65
C ARG A 252 -2.86 6.52 -4.34
N SER A 253 -2.80 7.22 -3.21
CA SER A 253 -3.82 8.17 -2.77
C SER A 253 -4.09 9.24 -3.82
N LEU A 254 -3.06 9.80 -4.47
CA LEU A 254 -3.23 10.77 -5.55
C LEU A 254 -3.88 10.15 -6.80
N LEU A 255 -3.54 8.91 -7.16
CA LEU A 255 -4.21 8.20 -8.26
C LEU A 255 -5.70 7.95 -7.95
N LEU A 256 -6.02 7.54 -6.71
CA LEU A 256 -7.40 7.33 -6.28
C LEU A 256 -8.19 8.65 -6.27
N GLN A 257 -7.61 9.72 -5.73
CA GLN A 257 -8.21 11.06 -5.76
C GLN A 257 -8.44 11.55 -7.20
N ALA A 258 -7.47 11.36 -8.10
CA ALA A 258 -7.61 11.67 -9.53
C ALA A 258 -8.75 10.86 -10.17
N THR A 259 -8.88 9.58 -9.83
CA THR A 259 -9.94 8.69 -10.32
C THR A 259 -11.31 9.16 -9.85
N TRP A 260 -11.47 9.50 -8.57
CA TRP A 260 -12.75 9.97 -8.05
C TRP A 260 -13.12 11.39 -8.51
N PHE A 261 -12.12 12.26 -8.71
CA PHE A 261 -12.33 13.55 -9.35
C PHE A 261 -12.80 13.37 -10.80
N ALA A 262 -12.13 12.51 -11.57
CA ALA A 262 -12.53 12.16 -12.93
C ALA A 262 -13.96 11.57 -12.98
N ALA A 263 -14.32 10.73 -12.01
CA ALA A 263 -15.65 10.17 -11.88
C ALA A 263 -16.71 11.26 -11.64
N GLU A 264 -16.44 12.22 -10.76
CA GLU A 264 -17.35 13.36 -10.52
C GLU A 264 -17.53 14.22 -11.76
N ARG A 265 -16.45 14.48 -12.50
CA ARG A 265 -16.50 15.30 -13.73
C ARG A 265 -17.25 14.62 -14.86
N SER A 266 -17.18 13.30 -14.95
CA SER A 266 -17.87 12.50 -15.99
C SER A 266 -19.25 11.99 -15.56
N GLY A 267 -19.68 12.23 -14.32
CA GLY A 267 -20.92 11.68 -13.76
C GLY A 267 -20.87 10.18 -13.43
N SER A 268 -19.70 9.54 -13.59
CA SER A 268 -19.48 8.12 -13.29
C SER A 268 -19.59 7.81 -11.79
N VAL A 269 -19.91 6.55 -11.46
CA VAL A 269 -19.90 6.06 -10.06
C VAL A 269 -18.77 5.06 -9.89
N VAL A 270 -17.82 5.38 -9.01
CA VAL A 270 -16.73 4.49 -8.65
C VAL A 270 -16.91 4.10 -7.19
N PRO A 271 -17.60 2.98 -6.89
CA PRO A 271 -17.66 2.46 -5.53
C PRO A 271 -16.27 1.96 -5.11
N TRP A 272 -16.05 1.91 -3.80
CA TRP A 272 -14.79 1.46 -3.23
C TRP A 272 -15.07 0.46 -2.10
N LEU A 273 -14.58 -0.78 -2.22
CA LEU A 273 -14.49 -1.71 -1.10
C LEU A 273 -13.32 -1.32 -0.18
N GLY A 274 -13.65 -0.79 1.01
CA GLY A 274 -12.68 -0.32 2.00
C GLY A 274 -11.63 -1.37 2.37
N TYR A 275 -10.43 -0.93 2.74
CA TYR A 275 -9.31 -1.82 3.05
C TYR A 275 -9.59 -2.75 4.23
N TRP A 276 -10.36 -2.28 5.21
CA TRP A 276 -10.61 -2.97 6.48
C TRP A 276 -12.11 -3.15 6.72
N PRO A 277 -12.51 -3.98 7.71
CA PRO A 277 -13.90 -4.05 8.13
C PRO A 277 -14.47 -2.67 8.47
N ALA A 278 -15.79 -2.54 8.34
CA ALA A 278 -16.51 -1.30 8.59
C ALA A 278 -16.21 -0.73 9.98
N GLY A 279 -16.08 0.59 10.04
CA GLY A 279 -15.66 1.31 11.25
C GLY A 279 -14.15 1.33 11.51
N LEU A 280 -13.35 0.47 10.87
CA LEU A 280 -11.89 0.49 11.01
C LEU A 280 -11.26 1.37 9.93
N SER A 281 -10.32 2.22 10.35
CA SER A 281 -9.58 3.11 9.45
C SER A 281 -8.17 2.62 9.15
N ALA A 282 -7.58 1.82 10.04
CA ALA A 282 -6.27 1.20 9.93
C ALA A 282 -6.16 0.06 10.94
N ILE A 283 -5.13 -0.78 10.79
CA ILE A 283 -4.84 -1.92 11.67
C ILE A 283 -3.46 -1.74 12.32
N ALA A 284 -3.31 -2.23 13.55
CA ALA A 284 -2.02 -2.34 14.21
C ALA A 284 -1.54 -3.79 14.17
N HIS A 285 -0.24 -3.97 13.96
CA HIS A 285 0.40 -5.27 13.91
C HIS A 285 1.65 -5.27 14.81
N MET A 286 1.81 -6.33 15.58
CA MET A 286 3.00 -6.56 16.39
C MET A 286 3.58 -7.92 16.05
N SER A 287 4.87 -7.95 15.74
CA SER A 287 5.63 -9.19 15.58
C SER A 287 6.68 -9.32 16.68
N HIS A 288 7.09 -10.57 16.92
CA HIS A 288 8.07 -10.93 17.93
C HIS A 288 9.12 -11.86 17.34
N ASP A 289 10.39 -11.48 17.45
CA ASP A 289 11.51 -12.33 17.04
C ASP A 289 12.08 -13.07 18.24
N SER A 290 12.12 -14.40 18.10
CA SER A 290 12.55 -15.35 19.13
C SER A 290 14.07 -15.46 19.28
N ASP A 291 14.81 -14.39 18.93
CA ASP A 291 16.26 -14.36 18.89
C ASP A 291 16.92 -14.95 20.13
N GLY A 292 17.85 -15.87 19.91
CA GLY A 292 18.56 -16.61 20.95
C GLY A 292 17.78 -17.75 21.61
N ASN A 293 16.47 -17.91 21.35
CA ASN A 293 15.63 -19.02 21.84
C ASN A 293 15.67 -19.23 23.37
N SER A 294 15.88 -18.16 24.13
CA SER A 294 15.98 -18.20 25.60
C SER A 294 14.60 -18.39 26.25
N PRO A 295 14.38 -19.44 27.06
CA PRO A 295 13.08 -19.67 27.71
C PRO A 295 12.63 -18.53 28.64
N GLU A 296 13.57 -17.85 29.29
CA GLU A 296 13.27 -16.70 30.16
C GLU A 296 12.76 -15.52 29.34
N ASP A 297 13.38 -15.26 28.19
CA ASP A 297 12.99 -14.17 27.29
C ASP A 297 11.65 -14.47 26.60
N GLY A 298 11.41 -15.74 26.23
CA GLY A 298 10.11 -16.18 25.72
C GLY A 298 8.99 -16.04 26.77
N ARG A 299 9.27 -16.37 28.04
CA ARG A 299 8.33 -16.14 29.15
C ARG A 299 8.02 -14.66 29.33
N ALA A 300 9.05 -13.82 29.38
CA ALA A 300 8.87 -12.38 29.56
C ALA A 300 8.09 -11.74 28.40
N ALA A 301 8.28 -12.22 27.17
CA ALA A 301 7.51 -11.79 26.02
C ALA A 301 6.04 -12.19 26.13
N LEU A 302 5.72 -13.45 26.48
CA LEU A 302 4.35 -13.89 26.75
C LEU A 302 3.67 -13.02 27.81
N ASP A 303 4.35 -12.76 28.93
CA ASP A 303 3.82 -11.93 30.00
C ASP A 303 3.60 -10.47 29.54
N ALA A 304 4.50 -9.93 28.72
CA ALA A 304 4.35 -8.57 28.18
C ALA A 304 3.19 -8.45 27.19
N PHE A 305 2.99 -9.43 26.30
CA PHE A 305 1.88 -9.41 25.35
C PHE A 305 0.52 -9.68 26.01
N ALA A 306 0.50 -10.52 27.05
CA ALA A 306 -0.68 -10.69 27.90
C ALA A 306 -1.04 -9.38 28.64
N ASP A 307 -0.05 -8.69 29.23
CA ASP A 307 -0.26 -7.39 29.87
C ASP A 307 -0.72 -6.31 28.88
N ALA A 308 -0.25 -6.37 27.64
CA ALA A 308 -0.67 -5.46 26.56
C ALA A 308 -2.06 -5.77 25.99
N ASP A 309 -2.61 -6.95 26.29
CA ASP A 309 -3.84 -7.49 25.70
C ASP A 309 -3.78 -7.48 24.16
N VAL A 310 -2.73 -8.12 23.62
CA VAL A 310 -2.49 -8.24 22.17
C VAL A 310 -2.14 -9.67 21.76
N GLN A 311 -2.52 -10.02 20.53
CA GLN A 311 -2.02 -11.21 19.84
C GLN A 311 -0.97 -10.78 18.82
N VAL A 312 0.16 -11.48 18.80
CA VAL A 312 1.33 -11.13 17.97
C VAL A 312 1.68 -12.26 17.00
N THR A 313 2.45 -11.92 15.97
CA THR A 313 3.09 -12.91 15.10
C THR A 313 4.47 -13.26 15.64
N TRP A 314 4.64 -14.52 16.06
CA TRP A 314 5.83 -15.01 16.74
C TRP A 314 6.76 -15.73 15.75
N CYS A 315 7.78 -15.03 15.29
CA CYS A 315 8.77 -15.49 14.32
C CYS A 315 9.78 -16.42 15.01
N GLN A 316 9.80 -17.69 14.62
CA GLN A 316 10.62 -18.76 15.19
C GLN A 316 11.97 -18.86 14.50
N VAL A 317 13.07 -18.68 15.24
CA VAL A 317 14.43 -18.61 14.67
C VAL A 317 15.23 -19.88 14.82
N PHE A 318 15.85 -20.32 13.72
CA PHE A 318 16.82 -21.40 13.73
C PHE A 318 18.23 -20.86 14.02
N PRO A 319 19.12 -21.60 14.72
CA PRO A 319 18.93 -22.93 15.30
C PRO A 319 18.35 -22.93 16.72
N GLY A 320 17.89 -24.11 17.14
CA GLY A 320 17.42 -24.36 18.49
C GLY A 320 15.90 -24.44 18.55
N GLY A 321 15.31 -23.46 19.22
CA GLY A 321 13.91 -23.42 19.60
C GLY A 321 13.71 -23.46 21.11
N TYR A 322 12.52 -23.09 21.56
CA TYR A 322 12.13 -23.22 22.95
C TYR A 322 11.85 -24.68 23.34
N GLY A 323 11.61 -24.92 24.62
CA GLY A 323 10.95 -26.16 25.06
C GLY A 323 9.51 -26.24 24.51
N PRO A 324 8.97 -27.45 24.29
CA PRO A 324 7.59 -27.65 23.79
C PRO A 324 6.53 -26.86 24.57
N GLU A 325 6.72 -26.69 25.87
CA GLU A 325 5.81 -25.97 26.76
C GLU A 325 5.60 -24.51 26.34
N ILE A 326 6.64 -23.82 25.87
CA ILE A 326 6.50 -22.42 25.44
C ILE A 326 5.73 -22.36 24.11
N TYR A 327 5.98 -23.28 23.17
CA TYR A 327 5.22 -23.33 21.91
C TYR A 327 3.73 -23.60 22.15
N GLU A 328 3.41 -24.51 23.07
CA GLU A 328 2.03 -24.80 23.48
C GLU A 328 1.35 -23.57 24.07
N GLU A 329 2.07 -22.81 24.91
CA GLU A 329 1.54 -21.59 25.52
C GLU A 329 1.36 -20.45 24.52
N ILE A 330 2.29 -20.25 23.59
CA ILE A 330 2.16 -19.28 22.47
C ILE A 330 0.88 -19.60 21.68
N THR A 331 0.67 -20.87 21.33
CA THR A 331 -0.56 -21.32 20.65
C THR A 331 -1.81 -21.10 21.51
N ALA A 332 -1.76 -21.43 22.81
CA ALA A 332 -2.90 -21.31 23.70
C ALA A 332 -3.33 -19.85 23.93
N ALA A 333 -2.38 -18.91 23.88
CA ALA A 333 -2.63 -17.46 23.93
C ALA A 333 -3.21 -16.91 22.60
N GLY A 334 -3.26 -17.72 21.54
CA GLY A 334 -3.75 -17.32 20.23
C GLY A 334 -2.76 -16.47 19.43
N HIS A 335 -1.47 -16.53 19.76
CA HIS A 335 -0.43 -15.95 18.91
C HIS A 335 -0.22 -16.81 17.66
N GLU A 336 0.25 -16.18 16.59
CA GLU A 336 0.62 -16.85 15.34
C GLU A 336 2.05 -17.38 15.43
N HIS A 337 2.34 -18.54 14.83
CA HIS A 337 3.71 -19.00 14.61
C HIS A 337 4.15 -18.68 13.17
N ALA A 338 5.25 -17.93 13.05
CA ALA A 338 5.85 -17.56 11.78
C ALA A 338 7.26 -18.16 11.64
N LEU A 339 7.76 -18.26 10.41
CA LEU A 339 9.17 -18.56 10.18
C LEU A 339 10.02 -17.30 10.44
N HIS A 340 11.11 -17.42 11.21
CA HIS A 340 12.16 -16.42 11.26
C HIS A 340 13.38 -16.89 10.46
N TYR A 341 13.36 -16.73 9.14
CA TYR A 341 14.40 -17.31 8.28
C TYR A 341 15.76 -16.68 8.59
N ASN A 342 16.67 -17.51 9.12
CA ASN A 342 18.01 -17.09 9.49
C ASN A 342 18.99 -17.32 8.35
N ALA A 343 19.65 -16.27 7.87
CA ALA A 343 20.69 -16.35 6.86
C ALA A 343 21.95 -15.54 7.25
N MET A 344 22.29 -15.57 8.54
CA MET A 344 23.38 -14.78 9.15
C MET A 344 24.75 -15.48 9.22
N HIS A 345 24.88 -16.67 8.64
CA HIS A 345 26.08 -17.52 8.64
C HIS A 345 26.60 -17.90 10.03
N ASP A 346 25.72 -17.90 11.03
CA ASP A 346 26.01 -18.23 12.44
C ASP A 346 25.69 -19.69 12.81
N ALA A 347 25.11 -20.46 11.88
CA ALA A 347 24.78 -21.88 12.05
C ALA A 347 24.80 -22.67 10.72
N ASP A 348 24.78 -24.00 10.81
CA ASP A 348 24.96 -24.93 9.67
C ASP A 348 23.93 -24.76 8.52
N LEU A 349 22.73 -24.24 8.82
CA LEU A 349 21.67 -23.97 7.83
C LEU A 349 21.39 -22.48 7.67
N ALA A 350 22.23 -21.59 8.21
CA ALA A 350 22.00 -20.15 8.24
C ALA A 350 22.66 -19.40 7.07
N SER A 351 22.62 -19.93 5.85
CA SER A 351 23.11 -19.21 4.66
C SER A 351 21.96 -18.86 3.72
N TRP A 352 22.05 -17.75 2.99
CA TRP A 352 21.04 -17.37 2.01
C TRP A 352 20.92 -18.41 0.89
N GLY A 353 19.75 -19.06 0.77
CA GLY A 353 19.47 -19.97 -0.33
C GLY A 353 18.20 -20.81 -0.16
N TRP A 354 17.66 -21.25 -1.30
CA TRP A 354 16.50 -22.16 -1.35
C TRP A 354 16.63 -23.43 -0.47
N PRO A 355 17.77 -24.17 -0.47
CA PRO A 355 17.89 -25.35 0.38
C PRO A 355 17.75 -25.04 1.88
N GLN A 356 18.27 -23.88 2.31
CA GLN A 356 18.32 -23.45 3.69
C GLN A 356 16.95 -23.00 4.20
N ILE A 357 16.26 -22.11 3.47
CA ILE A 357 14.91 -21.70 3.86
C ILE A 357 13.97 -22.90 3.93
N ARG A 358 14.05 -23.84 2.98
CA ARG A 358 13.25 -25.07 3.01
C ARG A 358 13.52 -25.94 4.24
N ALA A 359 14.80 -26.06 4.63
CA ALA A 359 15.16 -26.85 5.80
C ALA A 359 14.71 -26.17 7.10
N GLN A 360 14.84 -24.85 7.20
CA GLN A 360 14.37 -24.08 8.35
C GLN A 360 12.84 -24.05 8.44
N TYR A 361 12.13 -23.99 7.31
CA TYR A 361 10.67 -24.14 7.29
C TYR A 361 10.24 -25.49 7.88
N ALA A 362 10.85 -26.59 7.44
CA ALA A 362 10.58 -27.92 7.99
C ALA A 362 10.93 -28.03 9.49
N TRP A 363 11.99 -27.37 9.93
CA TRP A 363 12.32 -27.25 11.35
C TRP A 363 11.24 -26.48 12.12
N ALA A 364 10.79 -25.33 11.60
CA ALA A 364 9.77 -24.50 12.23
C ALA A 364 8.44 -25.25 12.36
N GLN A 365 8.02 -25.99 11.32
CA GLN A 365 6.87 -26.88 11.39
C GLN A 365 7.03 -27.94 12.50
N ALA A 366 8.21 -28.55 12.60
CA ALA A 366 8.48 -29.59 13.58
C ALA A 366 8.47 -29.09 15.03
N VAL A 367 9.07 -27.92 15.31
CA VAL A 367 9.13 -27.39 16.68
C VAL A 367 7.81 -26.77 17.15
N THR A 368 7.04 -26.18 16.22
CA THR A 368 5.74 -25.57 16.55
C THR A 368 4.58 -26.56 16.48
N GLY A 369 4.79 -27.73 15.87
CA GLY A 369 3.73 -28.70 15.59
C GLY A 369 2.72 -28.23 14.54
N ARG A 370 3.04 -27.17 13.77
CA ARG A 370 2.17 -26.62 12.73
C ARG A 370 2.47 -27.23 11.37
N GLU A 371 1.44 -27.75 10.72
CA GLU A 371 1.55 -28.25 9.34
C GLU A 371 1.69 -27.10 8.33
N HIS A 372 1.08 -25.95 8.61
CA HIS A 372 1.15 -24.78 7.75
C HIS A 372 1.65 -23.58 8.54
N ILE A 373 2.73 -22.98 8.06
CA ILE A 373 3.25 -21.68 8.51
C ILE A 373 3.08 -20.74 7.33
N VAL A 374 2.23 -19.73 7.49
CA VAL A 374 1.80 -18.84 6.40
C VAL A 374 2.60 -17.54 6.32
N SER A 375 3.35 -17.20 7.37
CA SER A 375 4.12 -15.96 7.46
C SER A 375 5.60 -16.21 7.66
N ASN A 376 6.40 -15.25 7.19
CA ASN A 376 7.85 -15.22 7.38
C ASN A 376 8.32 -13.81 7.74
N LYS A 377 9.41 -13.73 8.51
CA LYS A 377 10.28 -12.56 8.57
C LYS A 377 11.73 -13.00 8.58
N ASN A 378 12.60 -12.38 7.80
CA ASN A 378 14.02 -12.73 7.79
C ASN A 378 14.73 -12.13 9.01
N HIS A 379 15.58 -12.94 9.64
CA HIS A 379 16.46 -12.48 10.73
C HIS A 379 17.32 -11.31 10.24
N TYR A 380 17.42 -10.25 11.05
CA TYR A 380 18.11 -9.00 10.68
C TYR A 380 17.58 -8.27 9.43
N THR A 381 16.33 -8.53 9.00
CA THR A 381 15.80 -8.08 7.70
C THR A 381 16.70 -8.46 6.52
N ARG A 382 17.44 -9.57 6.67
CA ARG A 382 18.39 -10.10 5.68
C ARG A 382 17.73 -10.28 4.32
N TRP A 383 18.38 -9.80 3.26
CA TRP A 383 17.86 -9.90 1.89
C TRP A 383 18.98 -9.96 0.84
N GLU A 384 18.84 -10.78 -0.21
CA GLU A 384 19.66 -10.68 -1.42
C GLU A 384 18.79 -10.74 -2.68
N GLY A 385 19.31 -10.15 -3.77
CA GLY A 385 18.60 -10.08 -5.03
C GLY A 385 17.39 -9.17 -4.95
N TRP A 386 16.42 -9.36 -5.85
CA TRP A 386 15.24 -8.50 -5.91
C TRP A 386 13.97 -9.22 -5.45
N THR A 387 13.52 -10.22 -6.22
CA THR A 387 12.23 -10.89 -5.96
C THR A 387 12.32 -12.41 -5.82
N GLU A 388 13.53 -12.98 -5.95
CA GLU A 388 13.75 -14.43 -5.85
C GLU A 388 13.18 -15.03 -4.56
N PHE A 389 13.36 -14.33 -3.43
CA PHE A 389 12.89 -14.77 -2.12
C PHE A 389 11.38 -15.07 -2.10
N TYR A 390 10.56 -14.23 -2.75
CA TYR A 390 9.12 -14.47 -2.84
C TYR A 390 8.79 -15.76 -3.60
N THR A 391 9.60 -16.13 -4.61
CA THR A 391 9.45 -17.43 -5.30
C THR A 391 9.69 -18.60 -4.34
N TRP A 392 10.59 -18.46 -3.37
CA TRP A 392 10.83 -19.48 -2.36
C TRP A 392 9.65 -19.57 -1.38
N CYS A 393 9.13 -18.42 -0.94
CA CYS A 393 7.94 -18.36 -0.10
C CYS A 393 6.73 -19.07 -0.74
N GLU A 394 6.42 -18.74 -2.01
CA GLU A 394 5.32 -19.39 -2.76
C GLU A 394 5.48 -20.92 -2.78
N ARG A 395 6.71 -21.42 -3.01
CA ARG A 395 6.99 -22.86 -3.05
C ARG A 395 6.83 -23.56 -1.71
N LEU A 396 6.94 -22.84 -0.60
CA LEU A 396 6.74 -23.34 0.75
C LEU A 396 5.31 -23.18 1.24
N GLY A 397 4.47 -22.42 0.53
CA GLY A 397 3.14 -22.04 1.00
C GLY A 397 3.16 -20.92 2.04
N ILE A 398 4.25 -20.13 2.10
CA ILE A 398 4.26 -18.86 2.82
C ILE A 398 3.52 -17.84 1.95
N GLU A 399 2.53 -17.20 2.54
CA GLU A 399 1.59 -16.30 1.87
C GLU A 399 1.79 -14.83 2.22
N ILE A 400 2.54 -14.51 3.29
CA ILE A 400 2.89 -13.16 3.72
C ILE A 400 4.33 -13.09 4.25
N ASP A 401 5.08 -12.05 3.87
CA ASP A 401 6.44 -11.79 4.33
C ASP A 401 6.54 -10.40 4.95
N GLU A 402 7.31 -10.30 6.03
CA GLU A 402 7.43 -9.10 6.85
C GLU A 402 8.85 -8.51 6.85
N SER A 403 9.70 -8.93 5.90
CA SER A 403 11.14 -8.68 5.93
C SER A 403 11.54 -7.30 5.41
N ARG A 404 10.66 -6.61 4.66
CA ARG A 404 10.91 -5.26 4.13
C ARG A 404 10.72 -4.21 5.22
N GLY A 405 11.80 -3.94 5.95
CA GLY A 405 11.82 -2.90 6.96
C GLY A 405 13.21 -2.46 7.39
N PRO A 406 13.30 -1.62 8.43
CA PRO A 406 14.53 -1.02 8.88
C PRO A 406 15.42 -2.00 9.65
N SER A 407 16.74 -1.78 9.62
CA SER A 407 17.68 -2.38 10.58
C SER A 407 18.42 -1.36 11.45
N LYS A 408 18.36 -0.06 11.11
CA LYS A 408 19.07 1.02 11.82
C LYS A 408 18.11 2.11 12.31
N GLN A 409 18.61 2.91 13.25
CA GLN A 409 17.86 4.00 13.88
C GLN A 409 17.38 5.03 12.86
N GLY A 410 18.25 5.40 11.92
CA GLY A 410 17.95 6.37 10.88
C GLY A 410 17.10 5.82 9.73
N THR A 411 16.78 4.52 9.69
CA THR A 411 15.95 3.93 8.63
C THR A 411 14.54 3.58 9.08
N VAL A 412 14.19 3.82 10.35
CA VAL A 412 12.84 3.57 10.88
C VAL A 412 11.77 4.46 10.22
N GLY A 413 10.50 4.13 10.44
CA GLY A 413 9.36 4.78 9.82
C GLY A 413 8.91 4.00 8.59
N PHE A 414 8.84 4.65 7.43
CA PHE A 414 8.41 4.06 6.17
C PHE A 414 9.59 3.98 5.17
N PRO A 415 10.66 3.18 5.40
CA PRO A 415 11.81 3.09 4.48
C PRO A 415 11.43 2.56 3.09
N PHE A 416 10.37 1.75 3.03
CA PHE A 416 9.75 1.29 1.78
C PHE A 416 8.51 2.11 1.40
N GLY A 417 8.34 3.29 2.02
CA GLY A 417 7.31 4.28 1.70
C GLY A 417 5.86 3.77 1.75
N THR A 418 5.57 2.69 2.48
CA THR A 418 4.24 2.07 2.49
C THR A 418 3.87 1.59 3.90
N ALA A 419 2.61 1.74 4.25
CA ALA A 419 1.92 1.09 5.36
C ALA A 419 1.00 -0.04 4.85
N HIS A 420 0.76 -0.10 3.54
CA HIS A 420 -0.09 -1.13 2.95
C HIS A 420 0.67 -2.42 2.64
N VAL A 421 -0.05 -3.54 2.77
CA VAL A 421 0.39 -4.79 2.15
C VAL A 421 0.26 -4.70 0.64
N SER A 422 1.07 -5.47 -0.08
CA SER A 422 0.97 -5.55 -1.54
C SER A 422 1.50 -6.85 -2.10
N PHE A 423 1.01 -7.25 -3.28
CA PHE A 423 1.64 -8.32 -4.05
C PHE A 423 2.83 -7.75 -4.85
N PRO A 424 4.06 -8.25 -4.62
CA PRO A 424 5.24 -7.80 -5.34
C PRO A 424 5.12 -8.06 -6.85
N LEU A 425 5.65 -7.14 -7.65
CA LEU A 425 5.75 -7.32 -9.10
C LEU A 425 6.85 -8.34 -9.36
N ALA A 426 6.60 -9.31 -10.23
CA ALA A 426 7.61 -10.25 -10.64
C ALA A 426 8.63 -9.60 -11.60
N GLU A 427 9.78 -10.23 -11.73
CA GLU A 427 10.79 -9.83 -12.72
C GLU A 427 10.25 -9.91 -14.15
N ASP A 428 10.71 -9.00 -15.02
CA ASP A 428 10.32 -8.99 -16.42
C ASP A 428 10.69 -10.32 -17.10
N GLY A 429 9.77 -10.86 -17.91
CA GLY A 429 9.88 -12.19 -18.51
C GLY A 429 9.51 -13.37 -17.60
N SER A 430 9.10 -13.13 -16.35
CA SER A 430 8.50 -14.17 -15.49
C SER A 430 7.19 -14.71 -16.08
N GLU A 431 6.86 -15.97 -15.78
CA GLU A 431 5.57 -16.59 -16.16
C GLU A 431 4.36 -15.97 -15.45
N ARG A 432 4.60 -15.26 -14.34
CA ARG A 432 3.58 -14.57 -13.54
C ARG A 432 3.88 -13.08 -13.48
N THR A 433 2.83 -12.28 -13.36
CA THR A 433 2.95 -10.82 -13.24
C THR A 433 3.27 -10.40 -11.81
N PHE A 434 2.69 -11.07 -10.82
CA PHE A 434 2.89 -10.79 -9.39
C PHE A 434 3.31 -12.08 -8.68
N HIS A 435 4.06 -11.94 -7.58
CA HIS A 435 4.23 -13.02 -6.62
C HIS A 435 3.00 -13.11 -5.72
N ASP A 436 2.53 -14.32 -5.45
CA ASP A 436 1.39 -14.60 -4.57
C ASP A 436 1.80 -14.64 -3.09
N VAL A 437 2.59 -13.64 -2.68
CA VAL A 437 3.06 -13.43 -1.31
C VAL A 437 2.85 -11.97 -0.97
N LEU A 438 2.04 -11.67 0.03
CA LEU A 438 1.86 -10.30 0.50
C LEU A 438 3.15 -9.82 1.16
N ASN A 439 3.63 -8.64 0.77
CA ASN A 439 4.69 -7.94 1.49
C ASN A 439 4.05 -7.05 2.55
N LEU A 440 4.27 -7.34 3.84
CA LEU A 440 3.87 -6.51 4.98
C LEU A 440 5.07 -5.66 5.43
N PRO A 441 5.05 -4.33 5.22
CA PRO A 441 6.17 -3.48 5.62
C PRO A 441 6.37 -3.48 7.14
N LEU A 442 7.63 -3.53 7.59
CA LEU A 442 8.03 -3.33 8.98
C LEU A 442 8.47 -1.88 9.17
N HIS A 443 7.95 -1.20 10.20
CA HIS A 443 8.20 0.24 10.41
C HIS A 443 9.26 0.54 11.46
N THR A 444 9.37 -0.28 12.50
CA THR A 444 10.40 -0.11 13.54
C THR A 444 10.56 -1.36 14.41
N GLN A 445 11.62 -1.36 15.20
CA GLN A 445 11.96 -2.43 16.15
C GLN A 445 12.25 -1.83 17.52
N ASP A 446 11.88 -2.56 18.58
CA ASP A 446 12.13 -2.28 20.00
C ASP A 446 12.09 -0.79 20.35
N LEU A 447 10.88 -0.24 20.47
CA LEU A 447 10.72 1.14 20.94
C LEU A 447 11.43 1.35 22.30
N ALA A 448 12.05 2.52 22.45
CA ALA A 448 12.90 2.87 23.59
C ALA A 448 14.18 2.01 23.74
N TRP A 449 14.59 1.30 22.69
CA TRP A 449 15.89 0.62 22.62
C TRP A 449 16.51 0.74 21.23
N ALA A 450 15.95 0.05 20.21
CA ALA A 450 16.43 0.15 18.85
C ALA A 450 15.87 1.38 18.14
N GLY A 451 14.57 1.64 18.32
CA GLY A 451 13.92 2.90 17.93
C GLY A 451 13.80 3.87 19.10
N HIS A 452 13.88 5.17 18.83
CA HIS A 452 13.52 6.19 19.80
C HIS A 452 12.00 6.21 20.02
N ALA A 453 11.52 6.38 21.25
CA ALA A 453 10.08 6.27 21.55
C ALA A 453 9.19 7.30 20.81
N SER A 454 9.73 8.46 20.43
CA SER A 454 8.98 9.52 19.74
C SER A 454 8.54 9.19 18.32
N ILE A 455 9.06 8.10 17.72
CA ILE A 455 8.64 7.67 16.38
C ILE A 455 7.26 6.99 16.39
N ARG A 456 6.78 6.52 17.56
CA ARG A 456 5.52 5.76 17.70
C ARG A 456 4.35 6.47 17.03
N ASP A 457 4.14 7.73 17.41
CA ASP A 457 2.98 8.48 16.97
C ASP A 457 3.09 8.82 15.48
N VAL A 458 4.30 9.02 14.95
CA VAL A 458 4.53 9.25 13.51
C VAL A 458 4.11 8.04 12.67
N ILE A 459 4.47 6.84 13.12
CA ILE A 459 4.10 5.58 12.44
C ILE A 459 2.59 5.35 12.51
N LEU A 460 1.99 5.51 13.70
CA LEU A 460 0.55 5.36 13.88
C LEU A 460 -0.23 6.40 13.06
N ASP A 461 0.21 7.66 13.04
CA ASP A 461 -0.40 8.72 12.23
C ASP A 461 -0.32 8.35 10.75
N GLY A 462 0.85 8.00 10.22
CA GLY A 462 1.03 7.67 8.82
C GLY A 462 0.21 6.46 8.35
N ALA A 463 0.14 5.40 9.17
CA ALA A 463 -0.69 4.23 8.87
C ALA A 463 -2.19 4.57 8.91
N GLN A 464 -2.65 5.37 9.89
CA GLN A 464 -4.05 5.80 9.98
C GLN A 464 -4.47 6.71 8.81
N GLU A 465 -3.61 7.67 8.49
CA GLU A 465 -3.77 8.66 7.44
C GLU A 465 -3.94 8.00 6.06
N GLN A 466 -3.15 6.94 5.80
CA GLN A 466 -3.20 6.19 4.55
C GLN A 466 -4.09 4.95 4.60
N HIS A 467 -4.68 4.65 5.75
CA HIS A 467 -5.52 3.47 5.97
C HIS A 467 -4.79 2.12 5.84
N GLY A 468 -3.53 2.05 6.24
CA GLY A 468 -2.68 0.86 6.17
C GLY A 468 -2.53 0.11 7.51
N VAL A 469 -1.40 -0.59 7.65
CA VAL A 469 -0.98 -1.35 8.83
C VAL A 469 0.19 -0.63 9.51
N ALA A 470 0.12 -0.47 10.83
CA ALA A 470 1.22 0.01 11.65
C ALA A 470 1.96 -1.17 12.28
N HIS A 471 3.17 -1.50 11.80
CA HIS A 471 3.91 -2.69 12.21
C HIS A 471 5.10 -2.33 13.14
N PHE A 472 5.04 -2.86 14.37
CA PHE A 472 6.10 -2.77 15.38
C PHE A 472 6.64 -4.15 15.76
N LEU A 473 7.97 -4.28 15.83
CA LEU A 473 8.64 -5.49 16.28
C LEU A 473 9.19 -5.34 17.70
N PHE A 474 9.09 -6.38 18.53
CA PHE A 474 9.80 -6.49 19.81
C PHE A 474 10.52 -7.83 20.00
N HIS A 475 11.72 -7.79 20.58
CA HIS A 475 12.49 -8.98 20.92
C HIS A 475 12.35 -9.35 22.39
N GLY A 476 12.31 -10.65 22.68
CA GLY A 476 12.17 -11.19 24.04
C GLY A 476 13.21 -10.68 25.03
N PRO A 477 14.52 -10.71 24.68
CA PRO A 477 15.57 -10.19 25.56
C PRO A 477 15.33 -8.74 25.98
N HIS A 478 14.84 -7.89 25.08
CA HIS A 478 14.58 -6.49 25.39
C HIS A 478 13.33 -6.31 26.26
N LEU A 479 12.28 -7.09 26.03
CA LEU A 479 11.10 -7.11 26.91
C LEU A 479 11.42 -7.62 28.32
N ASN A 480 12.38 -8.56 28.44
CA ASN A 480 12.82 -9.10 29.72
C ASN A 480 13.69 -8.10 30.50
N ILE A 481 14.78 -7.61 29.89
CA ILE A 481 15.84 -6.90 30.62
C ILE A 481 15.77 -5.38 30.51
N ARG A 482 14.90 -4.82 29.66
CA ARG A 482 14.77 -3.36 29.42
C ARG A 482 13.38 -2.87 29.83
N PRO A 483 13.21 -2.38 31.08
CA PRO A 483 11.92 -1.90 31.57
C PRO A 483 11.28 -0.80 30.70
N LEU A 484 12.09 0.07 30.09
CA LEU A 484 11.59 1.13 29.21
C LEU A 484 11.03 0.58 27.90
N THR A 485 11.64 -0.47 27.33
CA THR A 485 11.13 -1.13 26.12
C THR A 485 9.83 -1.86 26.39
N ARG A 486 9.74 -2.57 27.53
CA ARG A 486 8.49 -3.20 27.96
C ARG A 486 7.39 -2.15 28.17
N ALA A 487 7.69 -1.04 28.84
CA ALA A 487 6.73 0.06 29.01
C ALA A 487 6.27 0.64 27.66
N ALA A 488 7.19 0.86 26.72
CA ALA A 488 6.86 1.34 25.39
C ALA A 488 5.98 0.36 24.59
N CYS A 489 6.17 -0.96 24.76
CA CYS A 489 5.29 -1.98 24.19
C CYS A 489 3.84 -1.85 24.70
N LEU A 490 3.65 -1.70 26.01
CA LEU A 490 2.32 -1.53 26.61
C LEU A 490 1.67 -0.21 26.18
N GLU A 491 2.43 0.89 26.23
CA GLU A 491 1.95 2.21 25.81
C GLU A 491 1.56 2.25 24.33
N LEU A 492 2.29 1.54 23.47
CA LEU A 492 1.94 1.36 22.07
C LEU A 492 0.61 0.61 21.92
N ALA A 493 0.43 -0.50 22.63
CA ALA A 493 -0.81 -1.28 22.60
C ALA A 493 -2.04 -0.43 22.95
N ASP A 494 -1.93 0.35 24.02
CA ASP A 494 -2.98 1.26 24.50
C ASP A 494 -3.25 2.40 23.52
N GLU A 495 -2.20 3.01 22.96
CA GLU A 495 -2.34 4.13 22.05
C GLU A 495 -2.99 3.72 20.72
N ALA A 496 -2.61 2.56 20.15
CA ALA A 496 -3.26 2.04 18.94
C ALA A 496 -4.76 1.74 19.20
N ARG A 497 -5.08 1.12 20.34
CA ARG A 497 -6.46 0.84 20.74
C ARG A 497 -7.26 2.13 20.94
N ARG A 498 -6.67 3.16 21.55
CA ARG A 498 -7.27 4.49 21.72
C ARG A 498 -7.61 5.15 20.39
N ARG A 499 -6.81 4.87 19.34
CA ARG A 499 -7.04 5.33 17.96
C ARG A 499 -8.07 4.50 17.19
N GLY A 500 -8.57 3.42 17.78
CA GLY A 500 -9.52 2.51 17.13
C GLY A 500 -8.87 1.54 16.15
N MET A 501 -7.55 1.31 16.26
CA MET A 501 -6.86 0.26 15.52
C MET A 501 -7.00 -1.06 16.27
N GLU A 502 -7.45 -2.11 15.59
CA GLU A 502 -7.40 -3.46 16.13
C GLU A 502 -5.99 -4.04 15.97
N TRP A 503 -5.61 -4.92 16.91
CA TRP A 503 -4.36 -5.69 16.85
C TRP A 503 -4.58 -7.00 16.12
N TRP A 504 -3.97 -7.14 14.95
CA TRP A 504 -4.06 -8.34 14.12
C TRP A 504 -2.69 -9.00 13.98
N THR A 505 -2.66 -10.32 13.86
CA THR A 505 -1.49 -11.08 13.43
C THR A 505 -1.34 -11.00 11.90
N ALA A 506 -0.14 -11.29 11.37
CA ALA A 506 0.13 -11.35 9.94
C ALA A 506 -0.80 -12.35 9.22
N GLU A 507 -1.07 -13.52 9.81
CA GLU A 507 -2.04 -14.50 9.30
C GLU A 507 -3.45 -13.91 9.18
N ARG A 508 -3.91 -13.14 10.20
CA ARG A 508 -5.23 -12.50 10.15
C ARG A 508 -5.29 -11.41 9.07
N ILE A 509 -4.23 -10.62 8.92
CA ILE A 509 -4.10 -9.62 7.84
C ILE A 509 -4.15 -10.32 6.48
N ASN A 510 -3.37 -11.39 6.29
CA ASN A 510 -3.34 -12.16 5.05
C ASN A 510 -4.71 -12.78 4.71
N ALA A 511 -5.35 -13.43 5.68
CA ALA A 511 -6.65 -14.05 5.49
C ALA A 511 -7.73 -13.01 5.11
N TRP A 512 -7.74 -11.86 5.78
CA TRP A 512 -8.65 -10.77 5.47
C TRP A 512 -8.41 -10.23 4.06
N GLU A 513 -7.17 -9.89 3.72
CA GLU A 513 -6.83 -9.30 2.43
C GLU A 513 -7.17 -10.23 1.28
N ARG A 514 -6.87 -11.53 1.40
CA ARG A 514 -7.23 -12.52 0.38
C ARG A 514 -8.75 -12.68 0.24
N ALA A 515 -9.48 -12.77 1.35
CA ALA A 515 -10.95 -12.87 1.32
C ALA A 515 -11.59 -11.60 0.71
N ARG A 516 -11.13 -10.43 1.12
CA ARG A 516 -11.60 -9.13 0.62
C ARG A 516 -11.29 -8.94 -0.86
N ARG A 517 -10.09 -9.30 -1.32
CA ARG A 517 -9.70 -9.20 -2.74
C ARG A 517 -10.46 -10.19 -3.65
N GLY A 518 -11.09 -11.21 -3.07
CA GLY A 518 -12.06 -12.07 -3.74
C GLY A 518 -13.47 -11.47 -3.88
N VAL A 519 -13.68 -10.21 -3.47
CA VAL A 519 -14.97 -9.50 -3.63
C VAL A 519 -14.92 -8.61 -4.87
N SER A 520 -15.93 -8.73 -5.73
CA SER A 520 -16.20 -7.80 -6.83
C SER A 520 -17.37 -6.89 -6.51
N VAL A 521 -17.25 -5.60 -6.82
CA VAL A 521 -18.27 -4.57 -6.55
C VAL A 521 -18.61 -3.84 -7.85
N GLU A 522 -19.85 -3.96 -8.31
CA GLU A 522 -20.32 -3.34 -9.56
C GLU A 522 -21.56 -2.48 -9.31
N VAL A 523 -21.67 -1.38 -10.05
CA VAL A 523 -22.91 -0.60 -10.12
C VAL A 523 -23.47 -0.74 -11.53
N VAL A 524 -24.68 -1.28 -11.63
CA VAL A 524 -25.38 -1.49 -12.90
C VAL A 524 -26.68 -0.71 -12.92
N ALA A 525 -27.07 -0.23 -14.09
CA ALA A 525 -28.41 0.31 -14.30
C ALA A 525 -29.40 -0.85 -14.46
N ASP A 526 -30.55 -0.76 -13.78
CA ASP A 526 -31.70 -1.64 -13.95
C ASP A 526 -32.95 -0.78 -14.16
N GLY A 527 -33.25 -0.47 -15.43
CA GLY A 527 -34.26 0.52 -15.78
C GLY A 527 -33.85 1.94 -15.35
N GLU A 528 -34.66 2.57 -14.50
CA GLU A 528 -34.35 3.90 -13.92
C GLU A 528 -33.58 3.80 -12.58
N GLU A 529 -33.42 2.60 -12.04
CA GLU A 529 -32.74 2.38 -10.77
C GLU A 529 -31.26 2.03 -10.96
N LEU A 530 -30.45 2.35 -9.95
CA LEU A 530 -29.07 1.87 -9.86
C LEU A 530 -29.01 0.71 -8.89
N VAL A 531 -28.36 -0.38 -9.28
CA VAL A 531 -28.18 -1.56 -8.45
C VAL A 531 -26.70 -1.75 -8.16
N LEU A 532 -26.35 -1.76 -6.87
CA LEU A 532 -25.07 -2.22 -6.37
C LEU A 532 -25.08 -3.74 -6.30
N ARG A 533 -24.28 -4.40 -7.14
CA ARG A 533 -24.07 -5.84 -7.14
C ARG A 533 -22.70 -6.15 -6.57
N VAL A 534 -22.68 -6.96 -5.52
CA VAL A 534 -21.44 -7.40 -4.86
C VAL A 534 -21.38 -8.92 -4.95
N SER A 535 -20.30 -9.46 -5.49
CA SER A 535 -20.08 -10.91 -5.57
C SER A 535 -18.83 -11.30 -4.81
N SER A 536 -18.87 -12.43 -4.09
CA SER A 536 -17.70 -12.97 -3.40
C SER A 536 -17.67 -14.49 -3.46
N ASP A 537 -16.47 -15.05 -3.59
CA ASP A 537 -16.25 -16.51 -3.59
C ASP A 537 -16.40 -17.12 -2.19
N ALA A 538 -16.22 -16.31 -1.14
CA ALA A 538 -16.30 -16.72 0.25
C ALA A 538 -17.13 -15.71 1.07
N SER A 539 -17.49 -16.07 2.30
CA SER A 539 -18.14 -15.10 3.20
C SER A 539 -17.13 -14.07 3.69
N VAL A 540 -17.47 -12.78 3.63
CA VAL A 540 -16.67 -11.67 4.16
C VAL A 540 -17.50 -10.92 5.19
N ALA A 541 -17.12 -11.06 6.47
CA ALA A 541 -17.82 -10.40 7.57
C ALA A 541 -17.41 -8.92 7.68
N GLY A 542 -18.36 -8.05 7.96
CA GLY A 542 -18.13 -6.62 8.22
C GLY A 542 -17.54 -5.85 7.04
N ALA A 543 -17.82 -6.22 5.78
CA ALA A 543 -17.33 -5.49 4.63
C ALA A 543 -17.81 -4.02 4.64
N ALA A 544 -16.93 -3.12 4.22
CA ALA A 544 -17.20 -1.69 4.10
C ALA A 544 -17.24 -1.28 2.62
N ILE A 545 -18.40 -0.89 2.10
CA ILE A 545 -18.52 -0.38 0.74
C ILE A 545 -18.76 1.12 0.79
N LEU A 546 -17.84 1.87 0.22
CA LEU A 546 -17.83 3.33 0.21
C LEU A 546 -18.52 3.83 -1.07
N LEU A 547 -19.63 4.51 -0.86
CA LEU A 547 -20.48 5.09 -1.89
C LEU A 547 -20.39 6.61 -1.87
N PRO A 548 -20.72 7.29 -2.99
CA PRO A 548 -20.86 8.74 -3.00
C PRO A 548 -21.77 9.24 -1.86
N PRO A 549 -21.47 10.40 -1.26
CA PRO A 549 -22.24 10.91 -0.14
C PRO A 549 -23.69 11.21 -0.56
N GLY A 550 -24.64 10.91 0.33
CA GLY A 550 -26.06 11.21 0.13
C GLY A 550 -26.84 10.11 -0.62
N VAL A 551 -26.17 9.04 -1.05
CA VAL A 551 -26.85 7.88 -1.65
C VAL A 551 -27.71 7.19 -0.59
N SER A 552 -28.99 6.97 -0.93
CA SER A 552 -29.91 6.13 -0.19
C SER A 552 -29.80 4.69 -0.66
N VAL A 553 -29.78 3.74 0.28
CA VAL A 553 -29.58 2.31 0.00
C VAL A 553 -30.78 1.52 0.51
N ALA A 554 -31.31 0.63 -0.33
CA ALA A 554 -32.35 -0.34 0.04
C ALA A 554 -31.89 -1.76 -0.32
N GLY A 555 -32.19 -2.75 0.52
CA GLY A 555 -31.76 -4.13 0.27
C GLY A 555 -31.57 -4.96 1.54
N PRO A 556 -30.71 -6.00 1.48
CA PRO A 556 -30.33 -6.85 2.62
C PRO A 556 -29.85 -6.04 3.84
N PRO A 557 -29.79 -6.66 5.04
CA PRO A 557 -29.33 -5.98 6.26
C PRO A 557 -28.00 -5.25 6.06
N HIS A 558 -27.98 -3.97 6.42
CA HIS A 558 -26.80 -3.11 6.32
C HIS A 558 -26.92 -1.95 7.32
N ALA A 559 -25.79 -1.30 7.61
CA ALA A 559 -25.75 -0.02 8.30
C ALA A 559 -25.09 1.04 7.40
N LEU A 560 -25.53 2.29 7.54
CA LEU A 560 -24.95 3.42 6.81
C LEU A 560 -24.33 4.40 7.79
N THR A 561 -23.07 4.76 7.55
CA THR A 561 -22.32 5.74 8.34
C THR A 561 -21.64 6.75 7.41
N GLY A 562 -21.54 8.00 7.84
CA GLY A 562 -20.75 9.00 7.11
C GLY A 562 -19.29 8.87 7.50
N VAL A 563 -18.39 8.73 6.52
CA VAL A 563 -16.96 8.60 6.78
C VAL A 563 -16.13 9.51 5.88
N THR A 564 -14.91 9.81 6.30
CA THR A 564 -13.90 10.46 5.46
C THR A 564 -12.76 9.48 5.21
N ARG A 565 -12.32 9.38 3.96
CA ARG A 565 -11.18 8.56 3.54
C ARG A 565 -10.41 9.28 2.45
N HIS A 566 -9.08 9.31 2.53
CA HIS A 566 -8.24 10.14 1.65
C HIS A 566 -8.77 11.59 1.50
N GLY A 567 -9.22 12.20 2.61
CA GLY A 567 -9.83 13.54 2.67
C GLY A 567 -11.21 13.69 2.02
N ARG A 568 -11.75 12.64 1.39
CA ARG A 568 -13.05 12.67 0.71
C ARG A 568 -14.15 12.04 1.56
N LYS A 569 -15.36 12.60 1.48
CA LYS A 569 -16.54 12.11 2.21
C LYS A 569 -17.23 10.99 1.43
N PHE A 570 -17.62 9.95 2.15
CA PHE A 570 -18.36 8.81 1.62
C PHE A 570 -19.51 8.44 2.56
N THR A 571 -20.50 7.72 2.01
CA THR A 571 -21.43 6.91 2.78
C THR A 571 -20.87 5.49 2.82
N GLU A 572 -20.47 5.02 4.00
CA GLU A 572 -20.02 3.65 4.24
C GLU A 572 -21.23 2.75 4.48
N LEU A 573 -21.42 1.79 3.57
CA LEU A 573 -22.34 0.67 3.71
C LEU A 573 -21.59 -0.48 4.38
N ALA A 574 -21.94 -0.74 5.64
CA ALA A 574 -21.44 -1.85 6.41
C ALA A 574 -22.38 -3.06 6.27
N ALA A 575 -21.85 -4.19 5.78
CA ALA A 575 -22.62 -5.42 5.63
C ALA A 575 -21.75 -6.69 5.71
N ASP A 576 -22.35 -7.77 6.19
CA ASP A 576 -21.78 -9.11 6.01
C ASP A 576 -22.11 -9.60 4.60
N LEU A 577 -21.09 -10.01 3.85
CA LEU A 577 -21.24 -10.53 2.49
C LEU A 577 -21.24 -12.07 2.55
N PRO A 578 -22.36 -12.75 2.28
CA PRO A 578 -22.33 -14.19 2.06
C PRO A 578 -21.59 -14.52 0.76
N ALA A 579 -21.10 -15.75 0.63
CA ALA A 579 -20.63 -16.27 -0.65
C ALA A 579 -21.76 -16.21 -1.71
N GLY A 580 -21.40 -15.87 -2.94
CA GLY A 580 -22.34 -15.59 -4.03
C GLY A 580 -22.57 -14.10 -4.22
N THR A 581 -23.75 -13.73 -4.72
CA THR A 581 -24.08 -12.35 -5.10
C THR A 581 -25.10 -11.73 -4.13
N THR A 582 -24.79 -10.53 -3.66
CA THR A 582 -25.67 -9.67 -2.85
C THR A 582 -25.96 -8.38 -3.61
N THR A 583 -27.21 -7.89 -3.55
CA THR A 583 -27.64 -6.72 -4.32
C THR A 583 -28.37 -5.70 -3.45
N TRP A 584 -28.05 -4.42 -3.64
CA TRP A 584 -28.78 -3.29 -3.07
C TRP A 584 -29.23 -2.35 -4.19
N THR A 585 -30.38 -1.71 -4.01
CA THR A 585 -30.83 -0.60 -4.85
C THR A 585 -30.28 0.71 -4.28
N LEU A 586 -29.77 1.57 -5.16
CA LEU A 586 -29.23 2.89 -4.86
C LEU A 586 -30.15 3.97 -5.44
N ALA A 587 -30.50 4.95 -4.61
CA ALA A 587 -31.22 6.16 -5.02
C ALA A 587 -30.38 7.40 -4.66
N ARG A 588 -30.31 8.39 -5.57
CA ARG A 588 -29.60 9.64 -5.37
C ARG A 588 -30.50 10.74 -4.81
#